data_AF-A0A3A2ZKH2-F1
#
_entry.id   AF-A0A3A2ZKH2-F1
#
_cell.length_a   1.000
_cell.length_b   1.000
_cell.length_c   1.000
_cell.angle_alpha   90.00
_cell.angle_beta   90.00
_cell.angle_gamma   90.00
#
_symmetry.space_group_name_H-M   'P 1'
#
loop_
_entity.id
_entity.type
_entity.pdbx_description
1 polymer ?
#
loop_
_entity_poly.entity_id
_entity_poly.type
_entity_poly.pdbx_seq_one_letter_code
_entity_poly.pdbx_strand_id
1 'polypeptide(L)'
;MLPSLRRGPGPWLLSSSCSSFFVRRNSTVPPSRFTALASRKSSRYQIYQSLSSDPYVNLSIEHFLLENAPSDSSILFLYINKPCVVIGRNQNPWLETNLRPLQNTHTVQNNEVSNGEGVLYVRRRSGGGAVFHDEGNLNYSVISPRSTFTRNKHAEMVVRALHRLGATNTSVSERHDIMMSTEALNRDSDASAPEPLMRKISGSAFKLTSQRALHHGTCLLDSPNIHNIGYFLRSPARDYVKARGVESVRSPVGNVSSIFTDASMPFSIQGVIASIMEEFAQLYAINPDAILRAQRAHVNEGELYTGDNWVVGTVGESQASEELEIKRGIDELQSMEWKYTQTPQFTFSTFPFEEDPRPRPPLLSSLPPSTRAFLRLKHGAIIESQISLSPNPLEASKQSNRVHEALNGRRLHEISPSQLNGILSRMDHEAEGNAIQSLSTFLASKLL
;
A
#
# COMPACT_ATOMS: atom_id res chain seq x y z
N MET A 1 -74.01 28.27 64.69
CA MET A 1 -74.29 26.98 64.02
C MET A 1 -73.07 26.62 63.18
N LEU A 2 -72.45 25.46 63.46
CA LEU A 2 -71.48 24.76 62.59
C LEU A 2 -72.12 24.49 61.20
N PRO A 3 -71.37 24.28 60.08
CA PRO A 3 -70.33 23.25 59.96
C PRO A 3 -69.12 23.57 59.01
N SER A 4 -67.91 23.11 59.37
CA SER A 4 -67.19 21.91 58.89
C SER A 4 -66.28 22.12 57.67
N LEU A 5 -64.97 22.11 57.94
CA LEU A 5 -63.91 21.81 56.98
C LEU A 5 -64.02 20.37 56.44
N ARG A 6 -63.77 20.19 55.15
CA ARG A 6 -63.10 18.98 54.63
C ARG A 6 -61.97 19.38 53.67
N ARG A 7 -60.76 18.95 54.04
CA ARG A 7 -59.54 19.00 53.23
C ARG A 7 -59.61 17.95 52.12
N GLY A 8 -59.18 18.31 50.92
CA GLY A 8 -58.71 17.40 49.87
C GLY A 8 -57.42 18.00 49.27
N PRO A 9 -56.39 17.21 48.95
CA PRO A 9 -55.10 17.74 48.51
C PRO A 9 -55.17 18.11 47.01
N GLY A 10 -54.67 19.29 46.64
CA GLY A 10 -54.11 19.49 45.30
C GLY A 10 -52.66 18.97 45.26
N PRO A 11 -51.86 19.28 44.23
CA PRO A 11 -52.13 19.82 42.89
C PRO A 11 -51.49 18.89 41.82
N TRP A 12 -51.46 19.25 40.53
CA TRP A 12 -50.29 19.14 39.63
C TRP A 12 -50.68 19.77 38.28
N LEU A 13 -50.25 21.02 38.08
CA LEU A 13 -50.27 21.68 36.78
C LEU A 13 -49.23 20.99 35.90
N LEU A 14 -49.70 20.26 34.87
CA LEU A 14 -48.84 19.78 33.80
C LEU A 14 -48.42 20.98 32.95
N SER A 15 -47.23 21.50 33.23
CA SER A 15 -46.47 22.30 32.28
C SER A 15 -46.23 21.45 31.03
N SER A 16 -46.66 21.95 29.88
CA SER A 16 -46.32 21.42 28.57
C SER A 16 -44.81 21.41 28.37
N SER A 17 -44.19 20.28 28.72
CA SER A 17 -42.83 19.98 28.27
C SER A 17 -42.90 19.75 26.76
N CYS A 18 -42.22 20.63 26.03
CA CYS A 18 -41.95 20.47 24.62
C CYS A 18 -41.09 19.19 24.49
N SER A 19 -41.73 18.07 24.21
CA SER A 19 -41.07 16.83 23.83
C SER A 19 -40.40 17.08 22.48
N SER A 20 -39.11 17.36 22.51
CA SER A 20 -38.26 17.26 21.32
C SER A 20 -38.24 15.79 20.91
N PHE A 21 -39.20 15.39 20.09
CA PHE A 21 -39.12 14.17 19.30
C PHE A 21 -37.85 14.27 18.45
N PHE A 22 -36.77 13.62 18.86
CA PHE A 22 -35.65 13.36 17.96
C PHE A 22 -36.14 12.40 16.87
N VAL A 23 -36.68 12.97 15.79
CA VAL A 23 -36.93 12.24 14.56
C VAL A 23 -35.58 11.70 14.09
N ARG A 24 -35.43 10.37 14.05
CA ARG A 24 -34.26 9.71 13.44
C ARG A 24 -34.23 10.08 11.95
N ARG A 25 -33.52 11.14 11.58
CA ARG A 25 -33.18 11.46 10.18
C ARG A 25 -31.96 10.64 9.74
N ASN A 26 -32.09 9.32 9.76
CA ASN A 26 -31.05 8.45 9.21
C ASN A 26 -31.61 7.90 7.90
N SER A 27 -31.11 8.43 6.79
CA SER A 27 -31.54 8.04 5.45
C SER A 27 -30.56 7.06 4.86
N THR A 28 -31.09 5.95 4.33
CA THR A 28 -30.37 5.14 3.34
C THR A 28 -30.30 5.95 2.05
N VAL A 29 -29.14 5.98 1.42
CA VAL A 29 -28.86 6.77 0.22
C VAL A 29 -28.18 5.85 -0.81
N PRO A 30 -28.52 5.98 -2.11
CA PRO A 30 -27.86 5.20 -3.15
C PRO A 30 -26.36 5.48 -3.24
N PRO A 31 -25.55 4.49 -3.67
CA PRO A 31 -24.09 4.60 -3.75
C PRO A 31 -23.61 5.67 -4.75
N SER A 32 -24.42 6.05 -5.73
CA SER A 32 -24.15 7.15 -6.68
C SER A 32 -24.12 8.54 -6.04
N ARG A 33 -24.53 8.67 -4.76
CA ARG A 33 -24.40 9.91 -3.98
C ARG A 33 -23.09 9.97 -3.20
N PHE A 34 -22.20 8.99 -3.34
CA PHE A 34 -20.93 8.89 -2.61
C PHE A 34 -20.13 10.19 -2.66
N THR A 35 -19.84 10.70 -3.85
CA THR A 35 -19.01 11.91 -4.03
C THR A 35 -19.62 13.13 -3.36
N ALA A 36 -20.93 13.34 -3.57
CA ALA A 36 -21.66 14.43 -2.93
C ALA A 36 -21.65 14.34 -1.40
N LEU A 37 -21.79 13.13 -0.83
CA LEU A 37 -21.79 12.92 0.62
C LEU A 37 -20.39 13.02 1.24
N ALA A 38 -19.37 12.50 0.56
CA ALA A 38 -17.99 12.55 1.00
C ALA A 38 -17.47 14.00 1.06
N SER A 39 -17.89 14.84 0.12
CA SER A 39 -17.55 16.27 0.04
C SER A 39 -18.50 17.20 0.78
N ARG A 40 -19.61 16.69 1.34
CA ARG A 40 -20.61 17.50 2.04
C ARG A 40 -19.99 18.14 3.27
N LYS A 41 -20.09 19.48 3.41
CA LYS A 41 -19.49 20.25 4.52
C LYS A 41 -19.90 19.77 5.91
N SER A 42 -21.11 19.23 6.07
CA SER A 42 -21.54 18.69 7.36
C SER A 42 -20.96 17.31 7.67
N SER A 43 -20.44 16.57 6.69
CA SER A 43 -19.86 15.21 6.84
C SER A 43 -18.51 15.24 7.54
N ARG A 44 -18.53 15.51 8.84
CA ARG A 44 -17.35 15.61 9.70
C ARG A 44 -16.73 14.27 10.02
N TYR A 45 -17.54 13.20 10.13
CA TYR A 45 -17.05 11.87 10.47
C TYR A 45 -17.49 10.85 9.42
N GLN A 46 -16.54 10.13 8.83
CA GLN A 46 -16.86 9.23 7.73
C GLN A 46 -16.20 7.86 7.92
N ILE A 47 -16.93 6.78 7.63
CA ILE A 47 -16.41 5.41 7.71
C ILE A 47 -16.81 4.65 6.44
N TYR A 48 -15.82 4.26 5.65
CA TYR A 48 -16.03 3.51 4.42
C TYR A 48 -15.29 2.19 4.46
N GLN A 49 -15.92 1.13 3.95
CA GLN A 49 -15.29 -0.14 3.65
C GLN A 49 -15.35 -0.38 2.14
N SER A 50 -14.22 -0.66 1.50
CA SER A 50 -14.24 -1.08 0.10
C SER A 50 -14.62 -2.55 -0.02
N LEU A 51 -15.52 -2.85 -0.96
CA LEU A 51 -15.82 -4.20 -1.41
C LEU A 51 -14.97 -4.60 -2.63
N SER A 52 -14.26 -3.64 -3.25
CA SER A 52 -13.32 -3.96 -4.33
C SER A 52 -12.02 -4.51 -3.76
N SER A 53 -11.54 -5.60 -4.37
CA SER A 53 -10.19 -6.13 -4.13
C SER A 53 -9.15 -5.51 -5.07
N ASP A 54 -9.52 -4.62 -5.98
CA ASP A 54 -8.57 -4.01 -6.91
C ASP A 54 -7.79 -2.86 -6.25
N PRO A 55 -6.44 -2.96 -6.17
CA PRO A 55 -5.63 -1.92 -5.54
C PRO A 55 -5.71 -0.58 -6.26
N TYR A 56 -5.98 -0.53 -7.56
CA TYR A 56 -6.13 0.73 -8.29
C TYR A 56 -7.41 1.45 -7.90
N VAL A 57 -8.51 0.70 -7.75
CA VAL A 57 -9.80 1.23 -7.26
C VAL A 57 -9.63 1.78 -5.85
N ASN A 58 -9.08 0.95 -4.94
CA ASN A 58 -8.91 1.32 -3.53
C ASN A 58 -8.01 2.55 -3.35
N LEU A 59 -6.86 2.61 -4.01
CA LEU A 59 -5.96 3.77 -3.92
C LEU A 59 -6.53 5.02 -4.59
N SER A 60 -7.43 4.88 -5.56
CA SER A 60 -8.09 6.03 -6.21
C SER A 60 -9.23 6.57 -5.36
N ILE A 61 -10.01 5.72 -4.70
CA ILE A 61 -11.00 6.13 -3.70
C ILE A 61 -10.30 6.81 -2.51
N GLU A 62 -9.20 6.25 -2.00
CA GLU A 62 -8.39 6.86 -0.95
C GLU A 62 -7.95 8.28 -1.34
N HIS A 63 -7.45 8.44 -2.57
CA HIS A 63 -7.01 9.74 -3.06
C HIS A 63 -8.17 10.73 -3.21
N PHE A 64 -9.31 10.27 -3.75
CA PHE A 64 -10.52 11.09 -3.85
C PHE A 64 -10.96 11.60 -2.48
N LEU A 65 -11.02 10.73 -1.47
CA LEU A 65 -11.38 11.10 -0.11
C LEU A 65 -10.38 12.09 0.51
N LEU A 66 -9.09 12.00 0.16
CA LEU A 66 -8.06 12.92 0.64
C LEU A 66 -8.26 14.34 0.08
N GLU A 67 -8.52 14.45 -1.22
CA GLU A 67 -8.61 15.73 -1.93
C GLU A 67 -9.96 16.43 -1.76
N ASN A 68 -11.06 15.67 -1.73
CA ASN A 68 -12.41 16.23 -1.89
C ASN A 68 -13.23 16.31 -0.60
N ALA A 69 -12.80 15.67 0.49
CA ALA A 69 -13.54 15.74 1.75
C ALA A 69 -13.23 17.03 2.55
N PRO A 70 -14.16 17.50 3.42
CA PRO A 70 -13.96 18.72 4.20
C PRO A 70 -12.66 18.71 5.02
N SER A 71 -12.00 19.87 5.13
CA SER A 71 -10.70 19.99 5.79
C SER A 71 -10.72 19.64 7.29
N ASP A 72 -11.87 19.80 7.93
CA ASP A 72 -12.12 19.50 9.35
C ASP A 72 -12.69 18.09 9.59
N SER A 73 -12.86 17.29 8.52
CA SER A 73 -13.40 15.94 8.60
C SER A 73 -12.35 14.89 8.98
N SER A 74 -12.80 13.84 9.67
CA SER A 74 -12.02 12.63 9.99
C SER A 74 -12.67 11.42 9.33
N ILE A 75 -11.87 10.66 8.58
CA ILE A 75 -12.35 9.58 7.72
C ILE A 75 -11.56 8.31 8.03
N LEU A 76 -12.25 7.21 8.24
CA LEU A 76 -11.70 5.86 8.23
C LEU A 76 -12.09 5.18 6.92
N PHE A 77 -11.11 4.71 6.16
CA PHE A 77 -11.31 3.90 4.97
C PHE A 77 -10.56 2.57 5.14
N LEU A 78 -11.29 1.45 5.02
CA LEU A 78 -10.77 0.10 5.18
C LEU A 78 -10.91 -0.66 3.87
N TYR A 79 -9.87 -1.40 3.47
CA TYR A 79 -9.91 -2.20 2.24
C TYR A 79 -8.91 -3.37 2.28
N ILE A 80 -9.24 -4.42 1.54
CA ILE A 80 -8.37 -5.59 1.33
C ILE A 80 -8.10 -5.65 -0.18
N ASN A 81 -6.86 -5.89 -0.57
CA ASN A 81 -6.50 -6.01 -1.99
C ASN A 81 -6.24 -7.46 -2.35
N LYS A 82 -6.55 -7.83 -3.60
CA LYS A 82 -6.01 -9.03 -4.23
C LYS A 82 -4.47 -8.96 -4.29
N PRO A 83 -3.77 -10.09 -4.52
CA PRO A 83 -2.31 -10.16 -4.52
C PRO A 83 -1.64 -9.03 -5.31
N CYS A 84 -0.88 -8.19 -4.61
CA CYS A 84 -0.13 -7.10 -5.25
C CYS A 84 1.10 -6.66 -4.45
N VAL A 85 2.09 -6.14 -5.15
CA VAL A 85 3.22 -5.41 -4.57
C VAL A 85 2.95 -3.92 -4.73
N VAL A 86 2.92 -3.21 -3.61
CA VAL A 86 2.72 -1.76 -3.58
C VAL A 86 4.01 -1.06 -3.15
N ILE A 87 4.62 -0.30 -4.06
CA ILE A 87 5.81 0.51 -3.78
C ILE A 87 5.45 1.96 -3.49
N GLY A 88 6.29 2.64 -2.71
CA GLY A 88 6.16 4.06 -2.40
C GLY A 88 6.43 4.97 -3.60
N ARG A 89 5.92 6.20 -3.54
CA ARG A 89 5.98 7.23 -4.60
C ARG A 89 7.37 7.39 -5.22
N ASN A 90 8.41 7.44 -4.38
CA ASN A 90 9.79 7.77 -4.76
C ASN A 90 10.74 6.56 -4.69
N GLN A 91 10.20 5.35 -4.79
CA GLN A 91 11.00 4.13 -4.79
C GLN A 91 11.43 3.71 -6.19
N ASN A 92 12.50 2.93 -6.27
CA ASN A 92 12.96 2.32 -7.50
C ASN A 92 12.48 0.86 -7.60
N PRO A 93 11.62 0.50 -8.57
CA PRO A 93 11.09 -0.85 -8.68
C PRO A 93 12.16 -1.91 -8.89
N TRP A 94 13.21 -1.60 -9.67
CA TRP A 94 14.33 -2.50 -9.92
C TRP A 94 15.23 -2.70 -8.69
N LEU A 95 15.14 -1.85 -7.66
CA LEU A 95 15.86 -2.04 -6.40
C LEU A 95 15.02 -2.78 -5.36
N GLU A 96 13.73 -2.51 -5.35
CA GLU A 96 12.82 -2.89 -4.26
C GLU A 96 12.06 -4.19 -4.53
N THR A 97 11.89 -4.59 -5.79
CA THR A 97 10.96 -5.66 -6.16
C THR A 97 11.59 -6.64 -7.14
N ASN A 98 11.14 -7.89 -7.06
CA ASN A 98 11.34 -8.87 -8.13
C ASN A 98 10.22 -8.66 -9.15
N LEU A 99 10.51 -7.99 -10.27
CA LEU A 99 9.50 -7.60 -11.25
C LEU A 99 8.99 -8.76 -12.11
N ARG A 100 9.80 -9.79 -12.33
CA ARG A 100 9.48 -10.93 -13.21
C ARG A 100 8.20 -11.69 -12.84
N PRO A 101 7.93 -12.02 -11.56
CA PRO A 101 6.68 -12.68 -11.19
C PRO A 101 5.47 -11.73 -11.13
N LEU A 102 5.66 -10.41 -11.31
CA LEU A 102 4.57 -9.44 -11.22
C LEU A 102 3.93 -9.24 -12.59
N GLN A 103 2.61 -9.28 -12.62
CA GLN A 103 1.84 -8.93 -13.81
C GLN A 103 1.89 -7.42 -14.07
N ASN A 104 1.50 -7.02 -15.28
CA ASN A 104 1.34 -5.62 -15.72
C ASN A 104 2.62 -4.76 -15.68
N THR A 105 3.78 -5.41 -15.62
CA THR A 105 5.11 -4.79 -15.58
C THR A 105 5.72 -4.53 -16.95
N HIS A 106 5.19 -5.17 -18.01
CA HIS A 106 5.65 -5.02 -19.40
C HIS A 106 4.50 -4.76 -20.37
N THR A 107 4.80 -4.00 -21.43
CA THR A 107 3.88 -3.71 -22.54
C THR A 107 3.75 -4.84 -23.56
N VAL A 108 4.67 -5.82 -23.56
CA VAL A 108 4.64 -6.91 -24.55
C VAL A 108 3.65 -7.98 -24.13
N GLN A 109 2.48 -7.87 -24.73
CA GLN A 109 1.44 -8.87 -24.88
C GLN A 109 2.04 -10.25 -25.21
N ASN A 110 2.08 -11.14 -24.23
CA ASN A 110 1.48 -12.44 -24.51
C ASN A 110 -0.01 -12.22 -24.27
N ASN A 111 -0.81 -12.39 -25.34
CA ASN A 111 -2.27 -12.29 -25.35
C ASN A 111 -2.96 -13.39 -24.51
N GLU A 112 -2.39 -13.74 -23.37
CA GLU A 112 -3.10 -14.42 -22.33
C GLU A 112 -3.46 -13.34 -21.32
N VAL A 113 -4.69 -12.84 -21.44
CA VAL A 113 -5.40 -12.27 -20.30
C VAL A 113 -5.38 -13.38 -19.25
N SER A 114 -4.33 -13.42 -18.43
CA SER A 114 -4.29 -14.32 -17.28
C SER A 114 -5.45 -13.87 -16.40
N ASN A 115 -6.53 -14.65 -16.44
CA ASN A 115 -7.75 -14.42 -15.69
C ASN A 115 -7.42 -14.15 -14.22
N GLY A 116 -7.31 -12.87 -13.82
CA GLY A 116 -7.34 -12.39 -12.43
C GLY A 116 -6.32 -12.88 -11.40
N GLU A 117 -5.47 -13.88 -11.69
CA GLU A 117 -4.80 -14.68 -10.65
C GLU A 117 -3.33 -14.34 -10.34
N GLY A 118 -2.75 -13.30 -10.93
CA GLY A 118 -1.34 -12.96 -10.67
C GLY A 118 -1.15 -11.73 -9.79
N VAL A 119 0.09 -11.57 -9.32
CA VAL A 119 0.45 -10.51 -8.38
C VAL A 119 0.66 -9.20 -9.15
N LEU A 120 -0.14 -8.18 -8.87
CA LEU A 120 -0.04 -6.89 -9.56
C LEU A 120 1.14 -6.05 -9.04
N TYR A 121 1.75 -5.26 -9.91
CA TYR A 121 2.67 -4.19 -9.51
C TYR A 121 1.95 -2.83 -9.44
N VAL A 122 2.07 -2.14 -8.31
CA VAL A 122 1.37 -0.87 -8.04
C VAL A 122 2.32 0.14 -7.40
N ARG A 123 2.25 1.41 -7.82
CA ARG A 123 2.92 2.54 -7.16
C ARG A 123 1.89 3.44 -6.50
N ARG A 124 2.00 3.67 -5.18
CA ARG A 124 1.10 4.57 -4.45
C ARG A 124 1.56 6.03 -4.45
N ARG A 125 0.64 6.96 -4.11
CA ARG A 125 0.90 8.41 -4.03
C ARG A 125 1.66 8.85 -2.77
N SER A 126 1.63 8.06 -1.70
CA SER A 126 2.34 8.28 -0.45
C SER A 126 3.80 7.78 -0.50
N GLY A 127 4.62 8.23 0.45
CA GLY A 127 6.01 7.75 0.60
C GLY A 127 6.10 6.38 1.29
N GLY A 128 7.30 6.00 1.72
CA GLY A 128 7.57 4.75 2.46
C GLY A 128 8.10 3.61 1.59
N GLY A 129 8.21 2.42 2.19
CA GLY A 129 8.78 1.21 1.59
C GLY A 129 7.81 0.39 0.72
N ALA A 130 8.33 -0.68 0.13
CA ALA A 130 7.57 -1.64 -0.66
C ALA A 130 6.94 -2.69 0.26
N VAL A 131 5.68 -3.03 0.00
CA VAL A 131 4.90 -4.01 0.77
C VAL A 131 4.15 -4.95 -0.17
N PHE A 132 3.82 -6.13 0.34
CA PHE A 132 2.97 -7.10 -0.35
C PHE A 132 1.60 -7.12 0.32
N HIS A 133 0.54 -7.16 -0.49
CA HIS A 133 -0.84 -7.32 -0.03
C HIS A 133 -1.43 -8.59 -0.65
N ASP A 134 -2.34 -9.20 0.09
CA ASP A 134 -3.27 -10.24 -0.36
C ASP A 134 -4.53 -10.17 0.53
N GLU A 135 -5.40 -11.17 0.41
CA GLU A 135 -6.67 -11.26 1.12
C GLU A 135 -6.52 -11.32 2.65
N GLY A 136 -5.35 -11.73 3.15
CA GLY A 136 -5.03 -11.76 4.56
C GLY A 136 -4.40 -10.46 5.08
N ASN A 137 -4.24 -9.44 4.24
CA ASN A 137 -3.69 -8.14 4.59
C ASN A 137 -4.77 -7.04 4.57
N LEU A 138 -5.20 -6.60 5.75
CA LEU A 138 -6.11 -5.46 5.89
C LEU A 138 -5.34 -4.15 5.72
N ASN A 139 -5.84 -3.25 4.89
CA ASN A 139 -5.35 -1.88 4.80
C ASN A 139 -6.32 -0.97 5.54
N TYR A 140 -5.76 -0.08 6.37
CA TYR A 140 -6.49 0.99 7.00
C TYR A 140 -5.93 2.32 6.53
N SER A 141 -6.81 3.28 6.32
CA SER A 141 -6.47 4.63 5.92
C SER A 141 -7.27 5.61 6.75
N VAL A 142 -6.59 6.44 7.52
CA VAL A 142 -7.21 7.49 8.31
C VAL A 142 -6.80 8.84 7.77
N ILE A 143 -7.80 9.61 7.34
CA ILE A 143 -7.60 10.98 6.87
C ILE A 143 -8.15 11.93 7.92
N SER A 144 -7.35 12.88 8.35
CA SER A 144 -7.72 13.82 9.40
C SER A 144 -7.18 15.23 9.13
N PRO A 145 -7.66 16.25 9.88
CA PRO A 145 -7.11 17.59 9.79
C PRO A 145 -5.64 17.59 10.20
N ARG A 146 -4.79 18.24 9.40
CA ARG A 146 -3.34 18.28 9.61
C ARG A 146 -2.94 18.81 11.00
N SER A 147 -3.73 19.73 11.55
CA SER A 147 -3.52 20.32 12.89
C SER A 147 -3.64 19.30 14.03
N THR A 148 -4.38 18.21 13.84
CA THR A 148 -4.64 17.19 14.88
C THR A 148 -3.92 15.87 14.62
N PHE A 149 -3.09 15.83 13.58
CA PHE A 149 -2.42 14.64 13.11
C PHE A 149 -1.10 14.42 13.85
N THR A 150 -0.90 13.19 14.35
CA THR A 150 0.41 12.70 14.79
C THR A 150 0.63 11.31 14.20
N ARG A 151 1.89 10.94 13.96
CA ARG A 151 2.22 9.69 13.24
C ARG A 151 1.82 8.42 13.99
N ASN A 152 1.81 8.46 15.32
CA ASN A 152 1.43 7.30 16.14
C ASN A 152 -0.09 7.17 16.33
N LYS A 153 -0.85 8.26 16.25
CA LYS A 153 -2.26 8.32 16.69
C LYS A 153 -3.12 7.19 16.15
N HIS A 154 -3.04 6.92 14.84
CA HIS A 154 -3.88 5.88 14.22
C HIS A 154 -3.24 4.49 14.26
N ALA A 155 -1.91 4.37 14.36
CA ALA A 155 -1.26 3.08 14.63
C ALA A 155 -1.62 2.60 16.05
N GLU A 156 -1.61 3.48 17.05
CA GLU A 156 -2.04 3.20 18.42
C GLU A 156 -3.53 2.85 18.49
N MET A 157 -4.36 3.47 17.64
CA MET A 157 -5.78 3.11 17.50
C MET A 157 -5.94 1.66 17.03
N VAL A 158 -5.16 1.23 16.03
CA VAL A 158 -5.17 -0.16 15.57
C VAL A 158 -4.63 -1.11 16.65
N VAL A 159 -3.58 -0.73 17.38
CA VAL A 159 -3.07 -1.53 18.51
C VAL A 159 -4.14 -1.73 19.58
N ARG A 160 -4.88 -0.69 19.98
CA ARG A 160 -6.00 -0.84 20.93
C ARG A 160 -7.09 -1.77 20.41
N ALA A 161 -7.39 -1.70 19.11
CA ALA A 161 -8.37 -2.59 18.48
C ALA A 161 -7.91 -4.07 18.54
N LEU A 162 -6.61 -4.32 18.34
CA LEU A 162 -6.00 -5.65 18.45
C LEU A 162 -5.98 -6.15 19.90
N HIS A 163 -5.69 -5.27 20.87
CA HIS A 163 -5.68 -5.60 22.30
C HIS A 163 -7.06 -6.09 22.78
N ARG A 164 -8.15 -5.45 22.34
CA ARG A 164 -9.53 -5.89 22.66
C ARG A 164 -9.82 -7.32 22.21
N LEU A 165 -9.18 -7.75 21.13
CA LEU A 165 -9.36 -9.08 20.57
C LEU A 165 -8.45 -10.11 21.23
N GLY A 166 -7.49 -9.69 22.07
CA GLY A 166 -6.57 -10.57 22.79
C GLY A 166 -5.10 -10.47 22.36
N ALA A 167 -4.79 -9.67 21.33
CA ALA A 167 -3.43 -9.49 20.83
C ALA A 167 -2.64 -8.43 21.63
N THR A 168 -2.53 -8.61 22.95
CA THR A 168 -1.96 -7.65 23.91
C THR A 168 -0.44 -7.46 23.82
N ASN A 169 0.25 -8.36 23.11
CA ASN A 169 1.68 -8.35 22.82
C ASN A 169 2.06 -7.49 21.60
N THR A 170 1.17 -6.58 21.17
CA THR A 170 1.38 -5.68 20.03
C THR A 170 1.66 -4.26 20.49
N SER A 171 2.57 -3.56 19.81
CA SER A 171 2.94 -2.18 20.14
C SER A 171 3.42 -1.39 18.92
N VAL A 172 3.34 -0.05 19.01
CA VAL A 172 3.86 0.85 17.96
C VAL A 172 5.35 1.09 18.19
N SER A 173 6.16 0.86 17.16
CA SER A 173 7.60 1.14 17.16
C SER A 173 7.90 2.63 16.93
N GLU A 174 9.16 3.03 17.13
CA GLU A 174 9.64 4.39 16.83
C GLU A 174 9.42 4.81 15.37
N ARG A 175 9.38 3.84 14.45
CA ARG A 175 9.12 4.07 13.01
C ARG A 175 7.64 4.09 12.67
N HIS A 176 6.76 4.06 13.67
CA HIS A 176 5.30 4.04 13.50
C HIS A 176 4.77 2.75 12.86
N ASP A 177 5.59 1.70 12.80
CA ASP A 177 5.16 0.34 12.44
C ASP A 177 4.55 -0.35 13.67
N ILE A 178 3.61 -1.28 13.48
CA ILE A 178 3.12 -2.14 14.57
C ILE A 178 3.92 -3.43 14.59
N MET A 179 4.48 -3.73 15.76
CA MET A 179 5.28 -4.92 16.04
C MET A 179 4.52 -5.84 16.99
N MET A 180 4.80 -7.13 16.89
CA MET A 180 4.25 -8.19 17.71
C MET A 180 5.38 -9.03 18.28
N SER A 181 5.38 -9.24 19.60
CA SER A 181 6.28 -10.19 20.27
C SER A 181 5.72 -11.61 20.14
N THR A 182 6.52 -12.60 19.75
CA THR A 182 6.06 -14.01 19.73
C THR A 182 6.05 -14.68 21.10
N GLU A 183 6.58 -14.03 22.14
CA GLU A 183 6.52 -14.55 23.52
C GLU A 183 5.50 -13.76 24.35
N ALA A 184 4.72 -14.46 25.17
CA ALA A 184 3.80 -13.85 26.11
C ALA A 184 4.59 -13.00 27.14
N LEU A 185 4.12 -11.78 27.40
CA LEU A 185 4.72 -10.83 28.35
C LEU A 185 4.73 -11.33 29.82
N ASN A 186 4.27 -12.56 30.08
CA ASN A 186 4.25 -13.21 31.39
C ASN A 186 5.54 -14.01 31.64
N ARG A 187 6.70 -13.41 31.40
CA ARG A 187 7.95 -13.92 31.97
C ARG A 187 8.32 -13.03 33.13
N ASP A 188 8.13 -13.56 34.34
CA ASP A 188 8.86 -13.08 35.51
C ASP A 188 10.33 -12.92 35.12
N SER A 189 10.91 -11.81 35.54
CA SER A 189 12.20 -11.26 35.17
C SER A 189 13.37 -12.23 35.33
N ASP A 190 13.53 -13.16 34.41
CA ASP A 190 14.77 -13.90 34.21
C ASP A 190 15.60 -13.17 33.14
N ALA A 191 16.59 -12.41 33.59
CA ALA A 191 17.50 -11.63 32.75
C ALA A 191 18.39 -12.49 31.84
N SER A 192 18.28 -13.82 31.91
CA SER A 192 19.01 -14.77 31.06
C SER A 192 18.20 -15.31 29.88
N ALA A 193 16.90 -14.98 29.78
CA ALA A 193 16.06 -15.41 28.65
C ALA A 193 16.44 -14.63 27.36
N PRO A 194 16.44 -15.30 26.19
CA PRO A 194 16.69 -14.62 24.92
C PRO A 194 15.62 -13.54 24.66
N GLU A 195 16.05 -12.40 24.12
CA GLU A 195 15.18 -11.30 23.73
C GLU A 195 14.02 -11.79 22.85
N PRO A 196 12.77 -11.36 23.11
CA PRO A 196 11.61 -11.83 22.38
C PRO A 196 11.73 -11.47 20.89
N LEU A 197 11.43 -12.44 20.02
CA LEU A 197 11.48 -12.22 18.58
C LEU A 197 10.35 -11.27 18.16
N MET A 198 10.73 -10.07 17.77
CA MET A 198 9.82 -9.05 17.28
C MET A 198 9.52 -9.26 15.80
N ARG A 199 8.24 -9.40 15.46
CA ARG A 199 7.75 -9.49 14.08
C ARG A 199 6.91 -8.27 13.75
N LYS A 200 7.17 -7.67 12.60
CA LYS A 200 6.36 -6.58 12.06
C LYS A 200 5.04 -7.13 11.55
N ILE A 201 3.94 -6.58 12.01
CA ILE A 201 2.57 -6.94 11.55
C ILE A 201 1.91 -5.80 10.77
N SER A 202 2.37 -4.55 10.92
CA SER A 202 1.84 -3.40 10.21
C SER A 202 2.95 -2.48 9.75
N GLY A 203 2.89 -2.04 8.49
CA GLY A 203 3.73 -0.94 7.99
C GLY A 203 2.92 0.33 7.79
N SER A 204 3.47 1.47 8.21
CA SER A 204 2.83 2.78 8.06
C SER A 204 3.43 3.61 6.92
N ALA A 205 2.59 4.39 6.24
CA ALA A 205 2.99 5.43 5.31
C ALA A 205 2.06 6.64 5.42
N PHE A 206 2.58 7.80 5.00
CA PHE A 206 1.93 9.08 5.23
C PHE A 206 1.92 9.96 3.97
N LYS A 207 0.87 10.77 3.83
CA LYS A 207 0.79 11.85 2.84
C LYS A 207 0.19 13.08 3.51
N LEU A 208 0.91 14.20 3.47
CA LEU A 208 0.46 15.47 4.02
C LEU A 208 0.11 16.42 2.87
N THR A 209 -1.06 17.06 2.96
CA THR A 209 -1.46 18.20 2.12
C THR A 209 -1.38 19.48 2.95
N SER A 210 -1.84 20.61 2.41
CA SER A 210 -1.87 21.88 3.15
C SER A 210 -2.76 21.82 4.39
N GLN A 211 -3.93 21.20 4.27
CA GLN A 211 -4.96 21.18 5.32
C GLN A 211 -5.18 19.79 5.94
N ARG A 212 -4.78 18.71 5.26
CA ARG A 212 -5.13 17.34 5.64
C ARG A 212 -3.91 16.44 5.75
N ALA A 213 -4.05 15.37 6.52
CA ALA A 213 -3.06 14.34 6.67
C ALA A 213 -3.72 12.97 6.46
N LEU A 214 -3.07 12.14 5.64
CA LEU A 214 -3.38 10.74 5.41
C LEU A 214 -2.34 9.90 6.16
N HIS A 215 -2.80 9.02 7.03
CA HIS A 215 -2.03 7.88 7.51
C HIS A 215 -2.71 6.62 7.04
N HIS A 216 -2.03 5.88 6.17
CA HIS A 216 -2.44 4.53 5.86
C HIS A 216 -1.42 3.52 6.33
N GLY A 217 -1.90 2.33 6.64
CA GLY A 217 -1.05 1.22 6.99
C GLY A 217 -1.63 -0.10 6.59
N THR A 218 -0.76 -1.08 6.53
CA THR A 218 -1.13 -2.49 6.35
C THR A 218 -1.33 -3.15 7.70
N CYS A 219 -2.02 -4.27 7.77
CA CYS A 219 -2.07 -5.14 8.94
C CYS A 219 -2.16 -6.57 8.43
N LEU A 220 -1.07 -7.32 8.61
CA LEU A 220 -0.97 -8.73 8.27
C LEU A 220 -1.80 -9.53 9.26
N LEU A 221 -3.05 -9.76 8.89
CA LEU A 221 -4.01 -10.46 9.73
C LEU A 221 -3.80 -11.96 9.61
N ASP A 222 -3.90 -12.49 8.38
CA ASP A 222 -3.80 -13.92 8.10
C ASP A 222 -3.38 -14.19 6.64
N SER A 223 -2.26 -13.61 6.21
CA SER A 223 -1.77 -13.79 4.84
C SER A 223 -1.28 -15.23 4.62
N PRO A 224 -1.81 -15.96 3.62
CA PRO A 224 -1.29 -17.28 3.26
C PRO A 224 0.10 -17.21 2.60
N ASN A 225 0.49 -16.03 2.10
CA ASN A 225 1.77 -15.82 1.41
C ASN A 225 2.89 -15.34 2.34
N ILE A 226 2.70 -15.31 3.67
CA ILE A 226 3.65 -14.72 4.63
C ILE A 226 5.10 -15.18 4.44
N HIS A 227 5.32 -16.46 4.09
CA HIS A 227 6.65 -17.03 3.83
C HIS A 227 7.21 -16.70 2.44
N ASN A 228 6.34 -16.36 1.49
CA ASN A 228 6.68 -16.05 0.11
C ASN A 228 6.80 -14.54 -0.18
N ILE A 229 6.39 -13.65 0.73
CA ILE A 229 6.52 -12.18 0.58
C ILE A 229 7.95 -11.79 0.15
N GLY A 230 8.95 -12.45 0.73
CA GLY A 230 10.36 -12.20 0.41
C GLY A 230 10.72 -12.42 -1.06
N TYR A 231 10.06 -13.34 -1.76
CA TYR A 231 10.30 -13.61 -3.17
C TYR A 231 9.90 -12.43 -4.06
N PHE A 232 8.80 -11.75 -3.75
CA PHE A 232 8.31 -10.58 -4.49
C PHE A 232 9.07 -9.29 -4.17
N LEU A 233 9.60 -9.16 -2.95
CA LEU A 233 10.28 -7.94 -2.45
C LEU A 233 11.82 -8.03 -2.48
N ARG A 234 12.38 -9.08 -3.10
CA ARG A 234 13.84 -9.21 -3.27
C ARG A 234 14.22 -9.07 -4.73
N SER A 235 14.63 -7.86 -5.11
CA SER A 235 15.14 -7.62 -6.45
C SER A 235 16.37 -8.47 -6.78
N PRO A 236 16.40 -9.16 -7.93
CA PRO A 236 17.59 -9.86 -8.43
C PRO A 236 18.70 -8.90 -8.87
N ALA A 237 18.40 -7.61 -9.09
CA ALA A 237 19.32 -6.57 -9.51
C ALA A 237 19.90 -5.74 -8.35
N ARG A 238 19.46 -5.97 -7.09
CA ARG A 238 19.85 -5.16 -5.93
C ARG A 238 21.36 -4.94 -5.80
N ASP A 239 22.16 -5.97 -6.03
CA ASP A 239 23.63 -5.91 -5.87
C ASP A 239 24.34 -5.17 -7.03
N TYR A 240 23.62 -4.88 -8.11
CA TYR A 240 24.11 -4.17 -9.29
C TYR A 240 23.57 -2.74 -9.37
N VAL A 241 22.54 -2.41 -8.59
CA VAL A 241 21.84 -1.11 -8.66
C VAL A 241 22.33 -0.18 -7.57
N LYS A 242 22.60 1.07 -7.96
CA LYS A 242 22.75 2.21 -7.07
C LYS A 242 21.67 3.22 -7.42
N ALA A 243 20.67 3.37 -6.56
CA ALA A 243 19.55 4.28 -6.79
C ALA A 243 19.59 5.49 -5.85
N ARG A 244 19.05 6.61 -6.34
CA ARG A 244 18.53 7.67 -5.48
C ARG A 244 17.10 7.31 -5.08
N GLY A 245 16.61 7.81 -3.96
CA GLY A 245 15.24 7.60 -3.51
C GLY A 245 15.14 6.90 -2.16
N VAL A 246 13.93 6.43 -1.84
CA VAL A 246 13.61 5.81 -0.55
C VAL A 246 13.79 4.29 -0.66
N GLU A 247 14.76 3.74 0.07
CA GLU A 247 14.91 2.28 0.19
C GLU A 247 13.95 1.72 1.25
N SER A 248 13.49 0.48 1.05
CA SER A 248 12.71 -0.22 2.07
C SER A 248 13.59 -0.68 3.22
N VAL A 249 13.09 -0.54 4.45
CA VAL A 249 13.73 -1.14 5.62
C VAL A 249 13.15 -2.52 5.85
N ARG A 250 13.98 -3.55 5.70
CA ARG A 250 13.57 -4.95 5.88
C ARG A 250 13.32 -5.24 7.36
N SER A 251 12.29 -6.02 7.64
CA SER A 251 11.99 -6.50 8.99
C SER A 251 11.32 -7.88 8.88
N PRO A 252 11.61 -8.82 9.81
CA PRO A 252 10.84 -10.06 9.90
C PRO A 252 9.36 -9.73 10.10
N VAL A 253 8.47 -10.47 9.43
CA VAL A 253 7.03 -10.23 9.46
C VAL A 253 6.27 -11.41 10.08
N GLY A 254 5.06 -11.15 10.57
CA GLY A 254 4.18 -12.16 11.15
C GLY A 254 2.70 -11.85 10.91
N ASN A 255 1.85 -12.86 11.04
CA ASN A 255 0.40 -12.71 11.02
C ASN A 255 -0.14 -12.53 12.45
N VAL A 256 -1.10 -11.64 12.62
CA VAL A 256 -1.86 -11.49 13.87
C VAL A 256 -2.57 -12.78 14.27
N SER A 257 -3.08 -13.55 13.30
CA SER A 257 -3.75 -14.84 13.50
C SER A 257 -2.93 -15.83 14.33
N SER A 258 -1.59 -15.75 14.26
CA SER A 258 -0.68 -16.63 15.00
C SER A 258 -0.84 -16.54 16.53
N ILE A 259 -1.29 -15.40 17.06
CA ILE A 259 -1.60 -15.22 18.50
C ILE A 259 -2.80 -16.07 18.92
N PHE A 260 -3.71 -16.33 17.99
CA PHE A 260 -5.01 -16.96 18.25
C PHE A 260 -5.02 -18.47 17.97
N THR A 261 -3.87 -19.06 17.64
CA THR A 261 -3.76 -20.50 17.31
C THR A 261 -4.28 -21.39 18.44
N ASP A 262 -4.03 -21.01 19.70
CA ASP A 262 -4.46 -21.74 20.89
C ASP A 262 -5.69 -21.10 21.58
N ALA A 263 -6.28 -20.07 20.97
CA ALA A 263 -7.43 -19.37 21.54
C ALA A 263 -8.71 -20.21 21.34
N SER A 264 -9.62 -20.16 22.32
CA SER A 264 -10.90 -20.87 22.24
C SER A 264 -11.86 -20.32 21.17
N MET A 265 -11.63 -19.08 20.72
CA MET A 265 -12.43 -18.44 19.67
C MET A 265 -11.59 -18.31 18.39
N PRO A 266 -12.16 -18.63 17.21
CA PRO A 266 -11.44 -18.52 15.96
C PRO A 266 -11.12 -17.06 15.62
N PHE A 267 -9.94 -16.84 15.04
CA PHE A 267 -9.55 -15.54 14.49
C PHE A 267 -10.50 -15.12 13.36
N SER A 268 -10.92 -13.85 13.36
CA SER A 268 -11.78 -13.30 12.32
C SER A 268 -11.30 -11.94 11.85
N ILE A 269 -11.00 -11.82 10.55
CA ILE A 269 -10.69 -10.54 9.90
C ILE A 269 -11.82 -9.53 10.10
N GLN A 270 -13.08 -9.98 9.99
CA GLN A 270 -14.24 -9.11 10.19
C GLN A 270 -14.34 -8.62 11.65
N GLY A 271 -13.94 -9.44 12.62
CA GLY A 271 -13.80 -9.03 14.02
C GLY A 271 -12.76 -7.91 14.20
N VAL A 272 -11.62 -8.01 13.52
CA VAL A 272 -10.59 -6.95 13.52
C VAL A 272 -11.12 -5.66 12.88
N ILE A 273 -11.79 -5.75 11.73
CA ILE A 273 -12.42 -4.60 11.05
C ILE A 273 -13.42 -3.92 11.99
N ALA A 274 -14.32 -4.68 12.62
CA ALA A 274 -15.30 -4.15 13.56
C ALA A 274 -14.65 -3.45 14.77
N SER A 275 -13.61 -4.05 15.34
CA SER A 275 -12.84 -3.47 16.46
C SER A 275 -12.14 -2.16 16.08
N ILE A 276 -11.57 -2.07 14.87
CA ILE A 276 -10.96 -0.83 14.36
C ILE A 276 -12.01 0.26 14.17
N MET A 277 -13.18 -0.07 13.63
CA MET A 277 -14.28 0.90 13.49
C MET A 277 -14.73 1.45 14.86
N GLU A 278 -14.81 0.59 15.88
CA GLU A 278 -15.15 1.00 17.25
C GLU A 278 -14.09 1.92 17.87
N GLU A 279 -12.81 1.58 17.76
CA GLU A 279 -11.71 2.42 18.26
C GLU A 279 -11.65 3.77 17.55
N PHE A 280 -11.92 3.81 16.25
CA PHE A 280 -12.05 5.06 15.51
C PHE A 280 -13.23 5.89 16.00
N ALA A 281 -14.38 5.25 16.26
CA ALA A 281 -15.55 5.91 16.82
C ALA A 281 -15.27 6.57 18.16
N GLN A 282 -14.58 5.84 19.04
CA GLN A 282 -14.24 6.32 20.37
C GLN A 282 -13.21 7.46 20.30
N LEU A 283 -12.19 7.31 19.46
CA LEU A 283 -11.15 8.33 19.27
C LEU A 283 -11.71 9.69 18.81
N TYR A 284 -12.79 9.66 18.03
CA TYR A 284 -13.41 10.86 17.45
C TYR A 284 -14.79 11.21 18.03
N ALA A 285 -15.24 10.49 19.06
CA ALA A 285 -16.56 10.62 19.69
C ALA A 285 -17.73 10.59 18.67
N ILE A 286 -17.68 9.63 17.74
CA ILE A 286 -18.68 9.46 16.68
C ILE A 286 -19.98 8.88 17.27
N ASN A 287 -21.12 9.25 16.70
CA ASN A 287 -22.43 8.74 17.09
C ASN A 287 -22.49 7.19 17.00
N PRO A 288 -22.95 6.48 18.05
CA PRO A 288 -23.07 5.01 18.03
C PRO A 288 -23.90 4.43 16.88
N ASP A 289 -24.92 5.15 16.38
CA ASP A 289 -25.72 4.69 15.22
C ASP A 289 -24.87 4.57 13.95
N ALA A 290 -23.88 5.45 13.77
CA ALA A 290 -22.95 5.39 12.65
C ALA A 290 -22.16 4.07 12.67
N ILE A 291 -21.75 3.60 13.86
CA ILE A 291 -20.97 2.37 14.01
C ILE A 291 -21.81 1.14 13.76
N LEU A 292 -23.01 1.09 14.34
CA LEU A 292 -23.95 -0.01 14.10
C LEU A 292 -24.24 -0.18 12.60
N ARG A 293 -24.33 0.93 11.85
CA ARG A 293 -24.52 0.89 10.40
C ARG A 293 -23.26 0.54 9.64
N ALA A 294 -22.10 1.12 10.00
CA ALA A 294 -20.82 0.80 9.36
C ALA A 294 -20.49 -0.70 9.49
N GLN A 295 -20.67 -1.27 10.68
CA GLN A 295 -20.44 -2.69 10.95
C GLN A 295 -21.39 -3.60 10.18
N ARG A 296 -22.58 -3.13 9.76
CA ARG A 296 -23.54 -3.90 8.96
C ARG A 296 -23.47 -3.61 7.46
N ALA A 297 -22.75 -2.57 7.05
CA ALA A 297 -22.73 -2.10 5.66
C ALA A 297 -22.13 -3.14 4.70
N HIS A 298 -21.23 -4.01 5.17
CA HIS A 298 -20.67 -5.09 4.37
C HIS A 298 -21.69 -6.21 4.03
N VAL A 299 -22.81 -6.29 4.76
CA VAL A 299 -23.90 -7.24 4.50
C VAL A 299 -24.89 -6.70 3.46
N ASN A 300 -25.07 -5.39 3.44
CA ASN A 300 -25.98 -4.70 2.51
C ASN A 300 -25.15 -3.99 1.43
N GLU A 301 -24.76 -4.75 0.41
CA GLU A 301 -23.89 -4.25 -0.66
C GLU A 301 -24.41 -2.94 -1.27
N GLY A 302 -23.53 -1.93 -1.29
CA GLY A 302 -23.79 -0.66 -1.97
C GLY A 302 -24.65 0.35 -1.22
N GLU A 303 -25.06 0.10 0.03
CA GLU A 303 -25.81 1.12 0.79
C GLU A 303 -24.89 2.13 1.49
N LEU A 304 -25.19 3.41 1.30
CA LEU A 304 -24.67 4.50 2.12
C LEU A 304 -25.72 4.92 3.14
N TYR A 305 -25.26 5.23 4.34
CA TYR A 305 -26.08 5.77 5.41
C TYR A 305 -25.51 7.10 5.86
N THR A 306 -26.38 8.03 6.20
CA THR A 306 -25.96 9.34 6.68
C THR A 306 -26.85 9.84 7.80
N GLY A 307 -26.21 10.56 8.73
CA GLY A 307 -26.87 11.42 9.69
C GLY A 307 -26.44 12.88 9.51
N ASP A 308 -26.69 13.70 10.52
CA ASP A 308 -26.45 15.15 10.47
C ASP A 308 -24.99 15.51 10.17
N ASN A 309 -24.05 14.81 10.83
CA ASN A 309 -22.61 15.08 10.74
C ASN A 309 -21.75 13.88 10.35
N TRP A 310 -22.35 12.76 9.95
CA TRP A 310 -21.63 11.54 9.61
C TRP A 310 -22.17 10.85 8.36
N VAL A 311 -21.29 10.07 7.72
CA VAL A 311 -21.58 9.22 6.56
C VAL A 311 -20.87 7.88 6.75
N VAL A 312 -21.55 6.77 6.54
CA VAL A 312 -20.93 5.44 6.57
C VAL A 312 -21.46 4.57 5.44
N GLY A 313 -20.68 3.59 4.99
CA GLY A 313 -21.18 2.60 4.05
C GLY A 313 -20.08 1.87 3.30
N THR A 314 -20.48 1.18 2.23
CA THR A 314 -19.56 0.48 1.34
C THR A 314 -19.31 1.24 0.05
N VAL A 315 -18.11 1.07 -0.50
CA VAL A 315 -17.67 1.64 -1.78
C VAL A 315 -16.92 0.58 -2.59
N GLY A 316 -16.63 0.84 -3.86
CA GLY A 316 -15.85 -0.09 -4.69
C GLY A 316 -16.02 0.17 -6.19
N GLU A 317 -16.34 -0.90 -6.93
CA GLU A 317 -16.39 -0.90 -8.40
C GLU A 317 -17.46 0.06 -8.98
N SER A 318 -18.58 0.26 -8.29
CA SER A 318 -19.61 1.21 -8.73
C SER A 318 -19.05 2.63 -8.77
N GLN A 319 -18.34 3.07 -7.73
CA GLN A 319 -17.65 4.37 -7.74
C GLN A 319 -16.53 4.41 -8.81
N ALA A 320 -15.80 3.32 -9.02
CA ALA A 320 -14.76 3.26 -10.05
C ALA A 320 -15.30 3.48 -11.47
N SER A 321 -16.52 3.02 -11.74
CA SER A 321 -17.17 3.07 -13.05
C SER A 321 -18.01 4.34 -13.27
N GLU A 322 -18.67 4.84 -12.24
CA GLU A 322 -19.60 5.97 -12.32
C GLU A 322 -18.93 7.33 -12.07
N GLU A 323 -17.85 7.39 -11.29
CA GLU A 323 -17.25 8.65 -10.85
C GLU A 323 -15.97 9.00 -11.63
N LEU A 324 -16.04 10.10 -12.38
CA LEU A 324 -15.00 10.49 -13.34
C LEU A 324 -13.63 10.74 -12.69
N GLU A 325 -13.58 11.34 -11.50
CA GLU A 325 -12.30 11.62 -10.81
C GLU A 325 -11.62 10.34 -10.32
N ILE A 326 -12.40 9.37 -9.84
CA ILE A 326 -11.89 8.07 -9.39
C ILE A 326 -11.37 7.30 -10.60
N LYS A 327 -12.12 7.29 -11.70
CA LYS A 327 -11.70 6.69 -12.97
C LYS A 327 -10.38 7.28 -13.48
N ARG A 328 -10.24 8.62 -13.49
CA ARG A 328 -8.97 9.28 -13.83
C ARG A 328 -7.83 8.85 -12.91
N GLY A 329 -8.11 8.71 -11.63
CA GLY A 329 -7.15 8.21 -10.65
C GLY A 329 -6.68 6.78 -10.97
N ILE A 330 -7.59 5.91 -11.39
CA ILE A 330 -7.31 4.53 -11.81
C ILE A 330 -6.45 4.53 -13.07
N ASP A 331 -6.86 5.27 -14.10
CA ASP A 331 -6.15 5.38 -15.38
C ASP A 331 -4.71 5.88 -15.16
N GLU A 332 -4.51 6.88 -14.30
CA GLU A 332 -3.19 7.36 -13.90
C GLU A 332 -2.37 6.26 -13.25
N LEU A 333 -2.90 5.59 -12.21
CA LEU A 333 -2.16 4.56 -11.46
C LEU A 333 -1.79 3.34 -12.32
N GLN A 334 -2.62 3.01 -13.31
CA GLN A 334 -2.38 1.91 -14.24
C GLN A 334 -1.35 2.25 -15.31
N SER A 335 -1.18 3.54 -15.62
CA SER A 335 -0.25 4.00 -16.66
C SER A 335 1.19 3.58 -16.38
N MET A 336 1.91 3.19 -17.43
CA MET A 336 3.34 2.88 -17.35
C MET A 336 4.16 4.11 -16.93
N GLU A 337 3.68 5.31 -17.30
CA GLU A 337 4.25 6.57 -16.87
C GLU A 337 4.27 6.66 -15.34
N TRP A 338 3.12 6.53 -14.70
CA TRP A 338 3.06 6.55 -13.24
C TRP A 338 3.90 5.45 -12.59
N LYS A 339 3.81 4.22 -13.11
CA LYS A 339 4.50 3.06 -12.55
C LYS A 339 6.02 3.17 -12.58
N TYR A 340 6.60 3.70 -13.66
CA TYR A 340 8.03 3.62 -13.91
C TYR A 340 8.75 4.97 -14.08
N THR A 341 8.13 5.98 -14.71
CA THR A 341 8.83 7.24 -14.99
C THR A 341 8.98 8.12 -13.76
N GLN A 342 8.26 7.79 -12.70
CA GLN A 342 8.40 8.35 -11.36
C GLN A 342 9.65 7.85 -10.61
N THR A 343 10.39 6.91 -11.18
CA THR A 343 11.60 6.34 -10.58
C THR A 343 12.72 7.39 -10.54
N PRO A 344 13.29 7.70 -9.36
CA PRO A 344 14.43 8.59 -9.28
C PRO A 344 15.63 8.04 -10.05
N GLN A 345 16.59 8.91 -10.37
CA GLN A 345 17.79 8.51 -11.10
C GLN A 345 18.52 7.37 -10.40
N PHE A 346 18.98 6.39 -11.20
CA PHE A 346 19.77 5.27 -10.72
C PHE A 346 20.76 4.78 -11.77
N THR A 347 21.72 3.98 -11.33
CA THR A 347 22.66 3.27 -12.19
C THR A 347 22.56 1.76 -11.96
N PHE A 348 22.77 1.00 -13.01
CA PHE A 348 23.06 -0.43 -12.97
C PHE A 348 24.49 -0.66 -13.43
N SER A 349 25.29 -1.44 -12.72
CA SER A 349 26.66 -1.76 -13.13
C SER A 349 27.09 -3.17 -12.74
N THR A 350 27.71 -3.89 -13.67
CA THR A 350 28.36 -5.19 -13.41
C THR A 350 29.76 -5.09 -12.82
N PHE A 351 30.28 -3.87 -12.64
CA PHE A 351 31.59 -3.61 -12.05
C PHE A 351 31.52 -2.44 -11.04
N PRO A 352 32.45 -2.38 -10.06
CA PRO A 352 32.60 -1.22 -9.19
C PRO A 352 33.08 0.00 -9.98
N PHE A 353 32.65 1.19 -9.60
CA PHE A 353 33.05 2.46 -10.20
C PHE A 353 33.06 3.58 -9.14
N GLU A 354 33.50 4.79 -9.48
CA GLU A 354 33.79 5.86 -8.51
C GLU A 354 32.60 6.16 -7.57
N GLU A 355 31.38 6.32 -8.10
CA GLU A 355 30.20 6.63 -7.29
C GLU A 355 29.58 5.41 -6.58
N ASP A 356 30.02 4.19 -6.92
CA ASP A 356 29.63 2.96 -6.23
C ASP A 356 30.75 1.91 -6.24
N PRO A 357 31.66 1.97 -5.25
CA PRO A 357 32.83 1.09 -5.15
C PRO A 357 32.51 -0.31 -4.62
N ARG A 358 31.24 -0.63 -4.34
CA ARG A 358 30.84 -1.94 -3.79
C ARG A 358 31.25 -3.07 -4.76
N PRO A 359 31.80 -4.19 -4.24
CA PRO A 359 32.10 -5.35 -5.07
C PRO A 359 30.82 -5.90 -5.71
N ARG A 360 30.95 -6.45 -6.91
CA ARG A 360 29.83 -7.04 -7.65
C ARG A 360 29.88 -8.57 -7.57
N PRO A 361 28.72 -9.24 -7.61
CA PRO A 361 28.71 -10.69 -7.74
C PRO A 361 29.44 -11.12 -9.03
N PRO A 362 30.11 -12.28 -9.02
CA PRO A 362 30.78 -12.78 -10.21
C PRO A 362 29.79 -12.94 -11.36
N LEU A 363 30.25 -12.64 -12.57
CA LEU A 363 29.46 -12.86 -13.78
C LEU A 363 29.31 -14.36 -14.06
N LEU A 364 28.34 -14.69 -14.91
CA LEU A 364 28.14 -16.06 -15.38
C LEU A 364 29.40 -16.56 -16.09
N SER A 365 29.74 -17.83 -15.92
CA SER A 365 30.90 -18.45 -16.58
C SER A 365 30.80 -18.45 -18.11
N SER A 366 29.60 -18.29 -18.66
CA SER A 366 29.35 -18.14 -20.09
C SER A 366 29.66 -16.73 -20.63
N LEU A 367 29.99 -15.78 -19.75
CA LEU A 367 30.37 -14.41 -20.13
C LEU A 367 31.89 -14.23 -20.03
N PRO A 368 32.53 -13.56 -21.02
CA PRO A 368 33.93 -13.18 -20.91
C PRO A 368 34.21 -12.36 -19.63
N PRO A 369 35.34 -12.55 -18.94
CA PRO A 369 35.71 -11.74 -17.76
C PRO A 369 35.84 -10.23 -18.05
N SER A 370 36.10 -9.88 -19.30
CA SER A 370 36.12 -8.51 -19.83
C SER A 370 34.73 -7.88 -19.96
N THR A 371 33.65 -8.63 -19.75
CA THR A 371 32.28 -8.11 -19.86
C THR A 371 32.07 -6.95 -18.91
N ARG A 372 31.58 -5.84 -19.45
CA ARG A 372 31.20 -4.63 -18.72
C ARG A 372 29.81 -4.23 -19.18
N ALA A 373 28.91 -3.99 -18.25
CA ALA A 373 27.59 -3.45 -18.53
C ALA A 373 27.25 -2.40 -17.49
N PHE A 374 27.15 -1.15 -17.95
CA PHE A 374 26.75 0.01 -17.17
C PHE A 374 25.58 0.70 -17.85
N LEU A 375 24.58 1.08 -17.06
CA LEU A 375 23.44 1.88 -17.49
C LEU A 375 23.19 2.98 -16.46
N ARG A 376 22.92 4.20 -16.93
CA ARG A 376 22.40 5.30 -16.11
C ARG A 376 21.02 5.67 -16.61
N LEU A 377 20.07 5.74 -15.69
CA LEU A 377 18.67 5.99 -16.02
C LEU A 377 18.12 7.18 -15.25
N LYS A 378 17.27 7.96 -15.90
CA LYS A 378 16.53 9.08 -15.31
C LYS A 378 15.08 9.03 -15.80
N HIS A 379 14.13 9.06 -14.87
CA HIS A 379 12.69 8.93 -15.17
C HIS A 379 12.35 7.69 -16.02
N GLY A 380 13.03 6.57 -15.73
CA GLY A 380 12.88 5.30 -16.46
C GLY A 380 13.56 5.25 -17.83
N ALA A 381 14.07 6.36 -18.37
CA ALA A 381 14.79 6.41 -19.64
C ALA A 381 16.30 6.22 -19.45
N ILE A 382 16.93 5.49 -20.36
CA ILE A 382 18.38 5.30 -20.41
C ILE A 382 19.01 6.56 -20.98
N ILE A 383 19.88 7.21 -20.21
CA ILE A 383 20.59 8.44 -20.64
C ILE A 383 22.08 8.19 -20.91
N GLU A 384 22.60 7.07 -20.43
CA GLU A 384 23.98 6.65 -20.64
C GLU A 384 24.03 5.13 -20.59
N SER A 385 24.83 4.52 -21.47
CA SER A 385 25.09 3.09 -21.43
C SER A 385 26.49 2.77 -21.93
N GLN A 386 27.20 1.91 -21.23
CA GLN A 386 28.51 1.40 -21.62
C GLN A 386 28.45 -0.12 -21.51
N ILE A 387 28.30 -0.80 -22.64
CA ILE A 387 28.15 -2.26 -22.70
C ILE A 387 29.16 -2.80 -23.70
N SER A 388 30.02 -3.70 -23.24
CA SER A 388 31.06 -4.33 -24.04
C SER A 388 31.40 -5.73 -23.55
N LEU A 389 31.89 -6.56 -24.47
CA LEU A 389 32.44 -7.89 -24.19
C LEU A 389 33.96 -7.94 -24.40
N SER A 390 34.53 -7.00 -25.17
CA SER A 390 35.93 -7.03 -25.57
C SER A 390 36.90 -6.62 -24.44
N PRO A 391 38.06 -7.29 -24.29
CA PRO A 391 39.15 -6.82 -23.43
C PRO A 391 39.95 -5.67 -24.07
N ASN A 392 39.84 -5.46 -25.39
CA ASN A 392 40.53 -4.37 -26.08
C ASN A 392 39.77 -3.05 -25.87
N PRO A 393 40.39 -2.00 -25.28
CA PRO A 393 39.70 -0.74 -25.00
C PRO A 393 39.09 -0.05 -26.22
N LEU A 394 39.75 -0.12 -27.39
CA LEU A 394 39.25 0.51 -28.61
C LEU A 394 37.98 -0.19 -29.11
N GLU A 395 37.98 -1.52 -29.13
CA GLU A 395 36.81 -2.31 -29.53
C GLU A 395 35.69 -2.23 -28.48
N ALA A 396 36.02 -2.23 -27.19
CA ALA A 396 35.04 -2.03 -26.12
C ALA A 396 34.34 -0.68 -26.23
N SER A 397 35.07 0.39 -26.61
CA SER A 397 34.51 1.71 -26.87
C SER A 397 33.58 1.70 -28.10
N LYS A 398 33.99 1.07 -29.21
CA LYS A 398 33.12 0.92 -30.39
C LYS A 398 31.84 0.15 -30.09
N GLN A 399 31.94 -0.99 -29.39
CA GLN A 399 30.79 -1.79 -28.94
C GLN A 399 29.83 -0.95 -28.08
N SER A 400 30.38 -0.24 -27.09
CA SER A 400 29.60 0.61 -26.19
C SER A 400 28.87 1.73 -26.95
N ASN A 401 29.54 2.39 -27.90
CA ASN A 401 28.94 3.46 -28.68
C ASN A 401 27.76 2.97 -29.53
N ARG A 402 27.93 1.84 -30.24
CA ARG A 402 26.85 1.25 -31.07
C ARG A 402 25.62 0.85 -30.24
N VAL A 403 25.85 0.25 -29.06
CA VAL A 403 24.77 -0.13 -28.15
C VAL A 403 24.12 1.12 -27.55
N HIS A 404 24.92 2.14 -27.21
CA HIS A 404 24.41 3.38 -26.66
C HIS A 404 23.52 4.15 -27.63
N GLU A 405 23.92 4.29 -28.90
CA GLU A 405 23.08 4.90 -29.93
C GLU A 405 21.71 4.21 -30.05
N ALA A 406 21.66 2.90 -29.83
CA ALA A 406 20.41 2.14 -29.87
C ALA A 406 19.56 2.25 -28.59
N LEU A 407 20.19 2.39 -27.41
CA LEU A 407 19.51 2.43 -26.11
C LEU A 407 19.15 3.85 -25.65
N ASN A 408 19.89 4.87 -26.07
CA ASN A 408 19.74 6.23 -25.58
C ASN A 408 18.30 6.74 -25.78
N GLY A 409 17.72 7.29 -24.71
CA GLY A 409 16.35 7.79 -24.67
C GLY A 409 15.26 6.71 -24.53
N ARG A 410 15.57 5.42 -24.71
CA ARG A 410 14.58 4.35 -24.52
C ARG A 410 14.23 4.16 -23.05
N ARG A 411 12.96 3.87 -22.78
CA ARG A 411 12.49 3.53 -21.44
C ARG A 411 12.73 2.06 -21.14
N LEU A 412 13.39 1.77 -20.03
CA LEU A 412 13.82 0.41 -19.70
C LEU A 412 12.66 -0.59 -19.63
N HIS A 413 11.53 -0.20 -19.06
CA HIS A 413 10.33 -1.04 -18.92
C HIS A 413 9.62 -1.33 -20.25
N GLU A 414 9.93 -0.59 -21.32
CA GLU A 414 9.36 -0.79 -22.67
C GLU A 414 10.25 -1.70 -23.53
N ILE A 415 11.46 -2.04 -23.07
CA ILE A 415 12.39 -2.91 -23.81
C ILE A 415 12.05 -4.36 -23.49
N SER A 416 11.69 -5.14 -24.51
CA SER A 416 11.50 -6.58 -24.37
C SER A 416 12.84 -7.33 -24.35
N PRO A 417 12.90 -8.56 -23.80
CA PRO A 417 14.11 -9.38 -23.88
C PRO A 417 14.60 -9.62 -25.31
N SER A 418 13.69 -9.77 -26.28
CA SER A 418 14.03 -9.93 -27.70
C SER A 418 14.57 -8.65 -28.33
N GLN A 419 14.00 -7.49 -27.99
CA GLN A 419 14.51 -6.19 -28.42
C GLN A 419 15.89 -5.92 -27.83
N LEU A 420 16.11 -6.24 -26.55
CA LEU A 420 17.41 -6.12 -25.90
C LEU A 420 18.45 -7.00 -26.63
N ASN A 421 18.12 -8.25 -26.93
CA ASN A 421 18.99 -9.15 -27.67
C ASN A 421 19.37 -8.56 -29.04
N GLY A 422 18.38 -8.11 -29.82
CA GLY A 422 18.61 -7.50 -31.13
C GLY A 422 19.45 -6.21 -31.08
N ILE A 423 19.34 -5.44 -29.99
CA ILE A 423 20.19 -4.27 -29.74
C ILE A 423 21.63 -4.70 -29.42
N LEU A 424 21.82 -5.70 -28.55
CA LEU A 424 23.13 -6.19 -28.16
C LEU A 424 23.87 -6.87 -29.32
N SER A 425 23.15 -7.48 -30.27
CA SER A 425 23.71 -8.02 -31.51
C SER A 425 24.37 -6.99 -32.42
N ARG A 426 24.24 -5.69 -32.13
CA ARG A 426 24.96 -4.60 -32.83
C ARG A 426 26.41 -4.44 -32.36
N MET A 427 26.85 -5.13 -31.31
CA MET A 427 28.21 -4.99 -30.78
C MET A 427 29.27 -5.42 -31.79
N ASP A 428 29.15 -6.57 -32.46
CA ASP A 428 29.90 -6.92 -33.67
C ASP A 428 29.52 -8.31 -34.23
N HIS A 429 29.92 -8.61 -35.47
CA HIS A 429 29.78 -9.95 -36.08
C HIS A 429 30.76 -11.00 -35.54
N GLU A 430 31.91 -10.59 -34.98
CA GLU A 430 32.93 -11.50 -34.43
C GLU A 430 32.71 -11.85 -32.95
N ALA A 431 31.82 -11.14 -32.26
CA ALA A 431 31.42 -11.54 -30.92
C ALA A 431 30.68 -12.87 -31.02
N GLU A 432 31.23 -13.93 -30.42
CA GLU A 432 30.61 -15.25 -30.38
C GLU A 432 29.13 -15.10 -30.00
N GLY A 433 28.20 -15.44 -30.91
CA GLY A 433 26.77 -15.16 -30.73
C GLY A 433 26.20 -15.72 -29.41
N ASN A 434 26.84 -16.76 -28.87
CA ASN A 434 26.57 -17.33 -27.56
C ASN A 434 26.81 -16.36 -26.39
N ALA A 435 27.85 -15.52 -26.45
CA ALA A 435 28.15 -14.53 -25.42
C ALA A 435 27.14 -13.37 -25.43
N ILE A 436 26.71 -12.91 -26.61
CA ILE A 436 25.64 -11.89 -26.74
C ILE A 436 24.33 -12.43 -26.17
N GLN A 437 23.96 -13.66 -26.54
CA GLN A 437 22.75 -14.30 -26.01
C GLN A 437 22.84 -14.45 -24.48
N SER A 438 23.99 -14.88 -23.95
CA SER A 438 24.22 -14.99 -22.51
C SER A 438 24.09 -13.64 -21.80
N LEU A 439 24.64 -12.57 -22.37
CA LEU A 439 24.57 -11.22 -21.80
C LEU A 439 23.14 -10.69 -21.83
N SER A 440 22.44 -10.89 -22.95
CA SER A 440 21.03 -10.51 -23.08
C SER A 440 20.17 -11.21 -22.04
N THR A 441 20.33 -12.53 -21.88
CA THR A 441 19.60 -13.32 -20.88
C THR A 441 19.94 -12.84 -19.47
N PHE A 442 21.22 -12.58 -19.19
CA PHE A 442 21.66 -12.06 -17.89
C PHE A 442 21.00 -10.70 -17.59
N LEU A 443 21.11 -9.72 -18.48
CA LEU A 443 20.55 -8.38 -18.28
C LEU A 443 19.03 -8.41 -18.18
N ALA A 444 18.35 -9.18 -19.04
CA ALA A 444 16.91 -9.39 -18.95
C ALA A 444 16.54 -9.99 -17.59
N SER A 445 17.28 -10.98 -17.10
CA SER A 445 17.03 -11.56 -15.78
C SER A 445 17.13 -10.54 -14.63
N LYS A 446 17.92 -9.47 -14.79
CA LYS A 446 18.09 -8.47 -13.73
C LYS A 446 17.09 -7.33 -13.86
N LEU A 447 16.83 -6.86 -15.08
CA LEU A 447 16.19 -5.58 -15.33
C LEU A 447 14.82 -5.68 -16.01
N LEU A 448 14.51 -6.82 -16.63
CA LEU A 448 13.32 -7.05 -17.44
C LEU A 448 12.50 -8.25 -16.96
#